data_AF-A0A9P6BUL5-F1
#
_entry.id   AF-A0A9P6BUL5-F1
#
_cell.length_a   1.000
_cell.length_b   1.000
_cell.length_c   1.000
_cell.angle_alpha   90.00
_cell.angle_beta   90.00
_cell.angle_gamma   90.00
#
_symmetry.space_group_name_H-M   'P 1'
#
loop_
_entity.id
_entity.type
_entity.pdbx_description
1 polymer ?
#
loop_
_entity_poly.entity_id
_entity_poly.type
_entity_poly.pdbx_seq_one_letter_code
_entity_poly.pdbx_strand_id
1 'polypeptide(L)'
;MPDTFDSLAVKTPDHEETGGLFLSLAAISVMALLFGRKTSSTNFSSLNYARALVVILNVVSWLFSFSSALLAQTNNGNHVSCDLSVLFCIFLYAGSKILIYLFLMERVHVVTAIGVTRWDSKLFKFNIFLLTPYFGLVVIAVIYRIAKIYDDETCHIGLEDIVSFPLIAYDSLLSIWLTTLFIRALISSTSQLQGPTRSKLREVARKTLIGSVLSLFFSTANIASIVYFKGNQRGVLCLTFCTLDVTLNVITIHWVTTRGRNSAPRSSSSGGGRLSRIDPSPGGIDRQLETHISVSVESYVEEYHQMHIANKLPLPERPILSKINE
;
A
#
# COMPACT_ATOMS: atom_id res chain seq x y z
N MET A 1 64.20 6.15 12.35
CA MET A 1 62.94 5.90 13.07
C MET A 1 61.91 6.78 12.38
N PRO A 2 61.26 6.29 11.30
CA PRO A 2 60.25 7.06 10.61
C PRO A 2 58.89 6.86 11.28
N ASP A 3 58.12 7.94 11.24
CA ASP A 3 56.94 8.22 12.04
C ASP A 3 55.79 7.22 11.85
N THR A 4 55.37 6.62 12.96
CA THR A 4 54.12 5.86 13.11
C THR A 4 52.93 6.81 13.21
N PHE A 5 52.50 7.39 12.08
CA PHE A 5 51.31 8.24 12.02
C PHE A 5 50.42 7.96 10.79
N ASP A 6 50.32 6.69 10.40
CA ASP A 6 49.45 6.22 9.30
C ASP A 6 48.35 5.24 9.78
N SER A 7 47.79 5.46 10.98
CA SER A 7 46.84 4.51 11.61
C SER A 7 45.50 5.12 12.03
N LEU A 8 45.05 6.17 11.37
CA LEU A 8 43.64 6.58 11.36
C LEU A 8 43.26 7.02 9.95
N ALA A 9 43.38 6.12 8.98
CA ALA A 9 42.72 6.31 7.70
C ALA A 9 41.20 6.32 7.97
N VAL A 10 40.64 7.52 8.13
CA VAL A 10 39.19 7.72 8.11
C VAL A 10 38.71 7.22 6.74
N LYS A 11 38.13 6.01 6.71
CA LYS A 11 37.52 5.44 5.51
C LYS A 11 36.45 6.44 5.04
N THR A 12 36.71 7.11 3.92
CA THR A 12 35.74 8.03 3.33
C THR A 12 34.50 7.24 2.92
N PRO A 13 33.28 7.75 3.18
CA PRO A 13 32.06 7.00 2.89
C PRO A 13 31.96 6.72 1.39
N ASP A 14 31.65 5.47 1.05
CA ASP A 14 31.48 5.05 -0.33
C ASP A 14 30.27 5.79 -0.95
N HIS A 15 30.26 5.97 -2.28
CA HIS A 15 29.14 6.60 -2.99
C HIS A 15 27.80 5.89 -2.73
N GLU A 16 27.84 4.56 -2.51
CA GLU A 16 26.68 3.73 -2.18
C GLU A 16 26.11 4.05 -0.79
N GLU A 17 26.98 4.22 0.21
CA GLU A 17 26.58 4.55 1.59
C GLU A 17 25.98 5.95 1.66
N THR A 18 26.65 6.90 1.00
CA THR A 18 26.18 8.29 0.91
C THR A 18 24.81 8.36 0.23
N GLY A 19 24.66 7.67 -0.91
CA GLY A 19 23.39 7.60 -1.64
C GLY A 19 22.26 6.95 -0.84
N GLY A 20 22.55 5.83 -0.16
CA GLY A 20 21.59 5.13 0.69
C GLY A 20 21.12 5.96 1.89
N LEU A 21 22.03 6.73 2.50
CA LEU A 21 21.71 7.64 3.59
C LEU A 21 20.81 8.78 3.13
N PHE A 22 21.15 9.46 2.03
CA PHE A 22 20.30 10.52 1.46
C PHE A 22 18.90 10.02 1.14
N LEU A 23 18.80 8.83 0.53
CA LEU A 23 17.51 8.22 0.23
C LEU A 23 16.70 7.94 1.50
N SER A 24 17.33 7.37 2.52
CA SER A 24 16.66 7.04 3.77
C SER A 24 16.18 8.29 4.52
N LEU A 25 16.99 9.36 4.56
CA LEU A 25 16.60 10.63 5.15
C LEU A 25 15.44 11.31 4.39
N ALA A 26 15.48 11.25 3.06
CA ALA A 26 14.38 11.73 2.23
C ALA A 26 13.10 10.92 2.49
N ALA A 27 13.20 9.59 2.55
CA ALA A 27 12.09 8.69 2.84
C ALA A 27 11.46 8.98 4.21
N ILE A 28 12.27 9.11 5.26
CA ILE A 28 11.84 9.49 6.62
C ILE A 28 11.06 10.81 6.60
N SER A 29 11.63 11.83 5.93
CA SER A 29 11.01 13.16 5.83
C SER A 29 9.67 13.11 5.11
N VAL A 30 9.60 12.42 3.97
CA VAL A 30 8.37 12.25 3.19
C VAL A 30 7.30 11.52 4.01
N MET A 31 7.64 10.41 4.65
CA MET A 31 6.69 9.64 5.47
C MET A 31 6.19 10.40 6.69
N ALA A 32 7.05 11.21 7.34
CA ALA A 32 6.65 12.08 8.44
C ALA A 32 5.63 13.13 7.98
N LEU A 33 5.87 13.75 6.81
CA LEU A 33 4.93 14.72 6.21
C LEU A 33 3.60 14.07 5.83
N LEU A 34 3.66 12.89 5.19
CA LEU A 34 2.47 12.13 4.78
C LEU A 34 1.64 11.69 6.00
N PHE A 35 2.30 11.27 7.08
CA PHE A 35 1.65 10.97 8.35
C PHE A 35 0.96 12.20 8.93
N GLY A 36 1.68 13.33 9.07
CA GLY A 36 1.15 14.55 9.66
C GLY A 36 -0.09 15.06 8.93
N ARG A 37 -0.06 15.04 7.59
CA ARG A 37 -1.21 15.42 6.75
C ARG A 37 -2.44 14.52 6.97
N LYS A 38 -2.21 13.22 7.20
CA LYS A 38 -3.29 12.24 7.37
C LYS A 38 -3.86 12.27 8.78
N THR A 39 -3.00 12.33 9.78
CA THR A 39 -3.35 12.32 11.21
C THR A 39 -4.07 13.59 11.64
N SER A 40 -3.70 14.76 11.09
CA SER A 40 -4.38 16.04 11.35
C SER A 40 -5.88 15.99 11.03
N SER A 41 -6.29 15.12 10.10
CA SER A 41 -7.67 14.98 9.66
C SER A 41 -8.40 13.78 10.28
N THR A 42 -7.85 13.02 11.24
CA THR A 42 -8.48 11.77 11.76
C THR A 42 -8.85 11.81 13.24
N ASN A 43 -10.11 11.50 13.56
CA ASN A 43 -10.55 11.21 14.93
C ASN A 43 -10.32 9.71 15.12
N PHE A 44 -9.45 9.34 16.06
CA PHE A 44 -9.02 7.95 16.23
C PHE A 44 -10.16 6.99 16.62
N SER A 45 -11.30 7.50 17.08
CA SER A 45 -12.44 6.72 17.56
C SER A 45 -13.32 6.09 16.46
N SER A 46 -13.14 6.42 15.17
CA SER A 46 -13.99 5.90 14.06
C SER A 46 -13.17 5.49 12.82
N LEU A 47 -12.07 4.77 13.05
CA LEU A 47 -11.08 4.46 12.00
C LEU A 47 -11.50 3.25 11.14
N ASN A 48 -11.84 3.49 9.87
CA ASN A 48 -12.11 2.43 8.89
C ASN A 48 -10.90 1.51 8.69
N TYR A 49 -11.13 0.21 8.50
CA TYR A 49 -10.06 -0.80 8.31
C TYR A 49 -9.03 -0.41 7.24
N ALA A 50 -9.47 0.00 6.05
CA ALA A 50 -8.57 0.45 4.98
C ALA A 50 -7.74 1.69 5.36
N ARG A 51 -8.23 2.59 6.22
CA ARG A 51 -7.46 3.73 6.71
C ARG A 51 -6.47 3.31 7.79
N ALA A 52 -6.84 2.38 8.66
CA ALA A 52 -5.96 1.81 9.66
C ALA A 52 -4.74 1.15 9.01
N LEU A 53 -4.95 0.35 7.97
CA LEU A 53 -3.85 -0.27 7.20
C LEU A 53 -2.86 0.77 6.64
N VAL A 54 -3.35 1.89 6.12
CA VAL A 54 -2.47 2.95 5.58
C VAL A 54 -1.66 3.63 6.68
N VAL A 55 -2.27 3.89 7.84
CA VAL A 55 -1.59 4.48 8.99
C VAL A 55 -0.52 3.54 9.53
N ILE A 56 -0.86 2.26 9.71
CA ILE A 56 0.08 1.22 10.18
C ILE A 56 1.21 1.06 9.17
N LEU A 57 0.90 0.95 7.88
CA LEU A 57 1.91 0.86 6.82
C LEU A 57 2.88 2.04 6.89
N ASN A 58 2.38 3.28 6.99
CA ASN A 58 3.25 4.44 7.08
C ASN A 58 4.17 4.40 8.31
N VAL A 59 3.67 3.96 9.48
CA VAL A 59 4.49 3.83 10.70
C VAL A 59 5.56 2.75 10.54
N VAL A 60 5.19 1.58 10.02
CA VAL A 60 6.14 0.47 9.76
C VAL A 60 7.21 0.89 8.76
N SER A 61 6.82 1.54 7.67
CA SER A 61 7.74 2.08 6.66
C SER A 61 8.69 3.13 7.23
N TRP A 62 8.17 4.05 8.06
CA TRP A 62 9.00 5.06 8.72
C TRP A 62 10.03 4.42 9.66
N LEU A 63 9.59 3.45 10.48
CA LEU A 63 10.48 2.70 11.35
C LEU A 63 11.56 1.96 10.54
N PHE A 64 11.16 1.37 9.41
CA PHE A 64 12.09 0.69 8.52
C PHE A 64 13.16 1.62 7.95
N SER A 65 12.78 2.78 7.39
CA SER A 65 13.76 3.73 6.86
C SER A 65 14.66 4.32 7.95
N PHE A 66 14.14 4.55 9.15
CA PHE A 66 14.93 4.99 10.29
C PHE A 66 15.95 3.94 10.73
N SER A 67 15.51 2.69 10.94
CA SER A 67 16.40 1.58 11.28
C SER A 67 17.43 1.30 10.18
N SER A 68 17.01 1.35 8.92
CA SER A 68 17.88 1.21 7.75
C SER A 68 18.99 2.26 7.74
N ALA A 69 18.66 3.54 7.95
CA ALA A 69 19.65 4.62 8.00
C ALA A 69 20.68 4.45 9.14
N LEU A 70 20.24 3.99 10.30
CA LEU A 70 21.11 3.76 11.46
C LEU A 70 22.01 2.54 11.24
N LEU A 71 21.42 1.43 10.76
CA LEU A 71 22.14 0.18 10.56
C LEU A 71 23.10 0.27 9.38
N ALA A 72 22.76 0.99 8.32
CA ALA A 72 23.65 1.23 7.18
C ALA A 72 24.93 2.00 7.54
N GLN A 73 24.91 2.80 8.63
CA GLN A 73 26.10 3.52 9.10
C GLN A 73 26.91 2.74 10.14
N THR A 74 26.29 1.76 10.81
CA THR A 74 26.91 1.05 11.93
C THR A 74 27.25 -0.41 11.63
N ASN A 75 26.91 -0.91 10.44
CA ASN A 75 27.08 -2.30 10.05
C ASN A 75 28.52 -2.67 9.64
N ASN A 76 29.34 -1.72 9.21
CA ASN A 76 30.73 -1.99 8.86
C ASN A 76 31.57 -2.29 10.11
N GLY A 77 32.33 -3.38 10.08
CA GLY A 77 33.18 -3.84 11.18
C GLY A 77 32.43 -4.30 12.45
N ASN A 78 31.09 -4.28 12.46
CA ASN A 78 30.29 -4.65 13.64
C ASN A 78 29.31 -5.79 13.34
N HIS A 79 29.62 -6.98 13.87
CA HIS A 79 28.81 -8.19 13.67
C HIS A 79 27.37 -8.03 14.16
N VAL A 80 27.14 -7.31 15.26
CA VAL A 80 25.79 -7.14 15.82
C VAL A 80 24.95 -6.27 14.89
N SER A 81 25.48 -5.13 14.45
CA SER A 81 24.76 -4.28 13.50
C SER A 81 24.56 -4.97 12.15
N CYS A 82 25.51 -5.81 11.71
CA CYS A 82 25.38 -6.58 10.48
C CYS A 82 24.24 -7.62 10.54
N ASP A 83 24.13 -8.39 11.63
CA ASP A 83 23.02 -9.35 11.83
C ASP A 83 21.67 -8.62 12.05
N LEU A 84 21.66 -7.52 12.82
CA LEU A 84 20.46 -6.70 12.96
C LEU A 84 20.01 -6.10 11.62
N SER A 85 20.93 -5.73 10.74
CA SER A 85 20.60 -5.21 9.39
C SER A 85 19.75 -6.22 8.61
N VAL A 86 20.16 -7.49 8.57
CA VAL A 86 19.41 -8.51 7.83
C VAL A 86 18.08 -8.84 8.50
N LEU A 87 18.03 -8.90 9.84
CA LEU A 87 16.80 -9.19 10.57
C LEU A 87 15.76 -8.08 10.42
N PHE A 88 16.15 -6.81 10.62
CA PHE A 88 15.25 -5.67 10.43
C PHE A 88 14.78 -5.56 9.00
N CYS A 89 15.67 -5.82 8.02
CA CYS A 89 15.30 -5.91 6.62
C CYS A 89 14.19 -6.96 6.43
N ILE A 90 14.40 -8.21 6.85
CA ILE A 90 13.42 -9.29 6.69
C ILE A 90 12.08 -8.93 7.36
N PHE A 91 12.08 -8.58 8.65
CA PHE A 91 10.83 -8.38 9.39
C PHE A 91 10.04 -7.16 8.93
N LEU A 92 10.70 -6.00 8.77
CA LEU A 92 10.00 -4.77 8.43
C LEU A 92 9.63 -4.72 6.94
N TYR A 93 10.44 -5.32 6.06
CA TYR A 93 10.08 -5.48 4.66
C TYR A 93 8.90 -6.44 4.49
N ALA A 94 8.96 -7.63 5.10
CA ALA A 94 7.86 -8.59 5.06
C ALA A 94 6.58 -8.03 5.69
N GLY A 95 6.70 -7.33 6.83
CA GLY A 95 5.57 -6.65 7.47
C GLY A 95 4.93 -5.60 6.54
N SER A 96 5.74 -4.77 5.88
CA SER A 96 5.26 -3.79 4.89
C SER A 96 4.54 -4.48 3.72
N LYS A 97 5.10 -5.59 3.21
CA LYS A 97 4.49 -6.38 2.13
C LYS A 97 3.14 -6.97 2.50
N ILE A 98 3.04 -7.59 3.68
CA ILE A 98 1.77 -8.13 4.20
C ILE A 98 0.73 -7.02 4.30
N LEU A 99 1.09 -5.84 4.83
CA LEU A 99 0.18 -4.70 4.94
C LEU A 99 -0.27 -4.18 3.56
N ILE A 100 0.63 -4.12 2.59
CA ILE A 100 0.31 -3.77 1.20
C ILE A 100 -0.67 -4.78 0.62
N TYR A 101 -0.40 -6.09 0.74
CA TYR A 101 -1.30 -7.11 0.22
C TYR A 101 -2.68 -7.09 0.88
N LEU A 102 -2.75 -6.90 2.19
CA LEU A 102 -4.02 -6.72 2.90
C LEU A 102 -4.78 -5.48 2.40
N PHE A 103 -4.08 -4.37 2.17
CA PHE A 103 -4.68 -3.15 1.60
C PHE A 103 -5.22 -3.41 0.19
N LEU A 104 -4.43 -4.06 -0.66
CA LEU A 104 -4.83 -4.39 -2.03
C LEU A 104 -6.04 -5.32 -2.05
N MET A 105 -6.06 -6.36 -1.21
CA MET A 105 -7.19 -7.28 -1.05
C MET A 105 -8.46 -6.55 -0.59
N GLU A 106 -8.37 -5.62 0.37
CA GLU A 106 -9.51 -4.80 0.80
C GLU A 106 -10.04 -3.95 -0.36
N ARG A 107 -9.16 -3.38 -1.20
CA ARG A 107 -9.59 -2.61 -2.38
C ARG A 107 -10.29 -3.48 -3.42
N VAL A 108 -9.80 -4.70 -3.66
CA VAL A 108 -10.48 -5.66 -4.54
C VAL A 108 -11.85 -6.03 -3.96
N HIS A 109 -11.93 -6.35 -2.67
CA HIS A 109 -13.18 -6.73 -2.00
C HIS A 109 -14.24 -5.63 -2.11
N VAL A 110 -13.88 -4.37 -1.80
CA VAL A 110 -14.81 -3.24 -1.90
C VAL A 110 -15.34 -3.02 -3.32
N VAL A 111 -14.54 -3.31 -4.35
CA VAL A 111 -14.96 -3.14 -5.75
C VAL A 111 -15.76 -4.34 -6.28
N THR A 112 -15.53 -5.55 -5.75
CA THR A 112 -16.09 -6.80 -6.31
C THR A 112 -17.26 -7.37 -5.51
N ALA A 113 -17.25 -7.23 -4.18
CA ALA A 113 -18.21 -7.83 -3.27
C ALA A 113 -18.98 -6.73 -2.54
N ILE A 114 -19.88 -6.08 -3.27
CA ILE A 114 -20.71 -4.99 -2.79
C ILE A 114 -21.77 -5.55 -1.82
N GLY A 115 -21.85 -5.02 -0.59
CA GLY A 115 -22.90 -5.38 0.40
C GLY A 115 -22.68 -6.72 1.13
N VAL A 116 -21.54 -7.37 0.92
CA VAL A 116 -21.19 -8.64 1.58
C VAL A 116 -20.16 -8.38 2.68
N THR A 117 -20.37 -8.97 3.86
CA THR A 117 -19.38 -8.86 4.94
C THR A 117 -18.06 -9.54 4.53
N ARG A 118 -16.94 -9.07 5.07
CA ARG A 118 -15.59 -9.55 4.71
C ARG A 118 -15.45 -11.07 4.87
N TRP A 119 -16.00 -11.59 5.96
CA TRP A 119 -15.94 -13.00 6.30
C TRP A 119 -16.97 -13.85 5.56
N ASP A 120 -17.86 -13.27 4.77
CA ASP A 120 -18.80 -14.04 3.93
C ASP A 120 -18.30 -14.18 2.49
N SER A 121 -17.42 -13.27 2.05
CA SER A 121 -16.82 -13.33 0.71
C SER A 121 -15.84 -14.51 0.59
N LYS A 122 -16.21 -15.48 -0.25
CA LYS A 122 -15.35 -16.63 -0.59
C LYS A 122 -14.02 -16.20 -1.20
N LEU A 123 -14.03 -15.12 -2.01
CA LEU A 123 -12.82 -14.58 -2.64
C LEU A 123 -11.89 -13.96 -1.59
N PHE A 124 -12.43 -13.23 -0.61
CA PHE A 124 -11.64 -12.65 0.48
C PHE A 124 -11.00 -13.74 1.35
N LYS A 125 -11.77 -14.77 1.73
CA LYS A 125 -11.26 -15.95 2.45
C LYS A 125 -10.12 -16.64 1.69
N PHE A 126 -10.30 -16.86 0.38
CA PHE A 126 -9.27 -17.46 -0.46
C PHE A 126 -7.99 -16.61 -0.50
N ASN A 127 -8.12 -15.29 -0.65
CA ASN A 127 -6.97 -14.39 -0.64
C ASN A 127 -6.22 -14.37 0.70
N ILE A 128 -6.93 -14.41 1.83
CA ILE A 128 -6.30 -14.52 3.16
C ILE A 128 -5.62 -15.89 3.35
N PHE A 129 -6.24 -16.97 2.90
CA PHE A 129 -5.63 -18.29 2.89
C PHE A 129 -4.33 -18.29 2.06
N LEU A 130 -4.37 -17.69 0.87
CA LEU A 130 -3.20 -17.51 0.01
C LEU A 130 -2.12 -16.61 0.64
N LEU A 131 -2.43 -15.75 1.60
CA LEU A 131 -1.42 -14.96 2.32
C LEU A 131 -0.73 -15.76 3.43
N THR A 132 -1.36 -16.82 3.94
CA THR A 132 -0.90 -17.56 5.13
C THR A 132 0.50 -18.19 4.97
N PRO A 133 0.86 -18.83 3.84
CA PRO A 133 2.20 -19.38 3.64
C PRO A 133 3.32 -18.33 3.67
N TYR A 134 3.02 -17.05 3.44
CA TYR A 134 4.00 -15.97 3.49
C TYR A 134 4.64 -15.85 4.87
N PHE A 135 3.89 -16.09 5.95
CA PHE A 135 4.44 -16.12 7.32
C PHE A 135 5.48 -17.24 7.49
N GLY A 136 5.23 -18.42 6.90
CA GLY A 136 6.18 -19.53 6.90
C GLY A 136 7.47 -19.17 6.16
N LEU A 137 7.36 -18.50 5.00
CA LEU A 137 8.52 -18.01 4.25
C LEU A 137 9.36 -17.01 5.05
N VAL A 138 8.74 -16.14 5.84
CA VAL A 138 9.45 -15.23 6.75
C VAL A 138 10.23 -16.00 7.83
N VAL A 139 9.63 -17.02 8.43
CA VAL A 139 10.33 -17.84 9.44
C VAL A 139 11.53 -18.56 8.83
N ILE A 140 11.35 -19.16 7.66
CA ILE A 140 12.42 -19.85 6.92
C ILE A 140 13.52 -18.84 6.53
N ALA A 141 13.15 -17.64 6.07
CA ALA A 141 14.08 -16.55 5.76
C ALA A 141 14.94 -16.13 6.95
N VAL A 142 14.38 -16.09 8.17
CA VAL A 142 15.15 -15.80 9.39
C VAL A 142 16.14 -16.92 9.71
N ILE A 143 15.76 -18.18 9.51
CA ILE A 143 16.63 -19.32 9.81
C ILE A 143 17.84 -19.36 8.85
N TYR A 144 17.60 -19.18 7.55
CA TYR A 144 18.63 -19.28 6.49
C TYR A 144 19.14 -17.91 6.00
N ARG A 145 19.16 -16.92 6.90
CA ARG A 145 19.77 -15.61 6.63
C ARG A 145 21.29 -15.73 6.54
N ILE A 146 21.91 -14.87 5.74
CA ILE A 146 23.36 -14.75 5.63
C ILE A 146 23.75 -13.35 6.09
N ALA A 147 24.68 -13.26 7.04
CA ALA A 147 25.34 -12.02 7.45
C ALA A 147 26.83 -12.31 7.65
N LYS A 148 27.68 -11.72 6.80
CA LYS A 148 29.12 -11.93 6.81
C LYS A 148 29.84 -10.60 6.70
N ILE A 149 30.95 -10.47 7.41
CA ILE A 149 31.86 -9.33 7.31
C ILE A 149 33.09 -9.81 6.54
N TYR A 150 33.48 -9.06 5.51
CA TYR A 150 34.66 -9.33 4.70
C TYR A 150 35.89 -8.57 5.23
N ASP A 151 37.07 -8.88 4.68
CA ASP A 151 38.35 -8.28 5.10
C ASP A 151 38.42 -6.76 4.91
N ASP A 152 37.55 -6.19 4.07
CA ASP A 152 37.40 -4.74 3.86
C ASP A 152 36.46 -4.08 4.90
N GLU A 153 36.12 -4.81 5.96
CA GLU A 153 35.18 -4.47 7.03
C GLU A 153 33.74 -4.22 6.55
N THR A 154 33.41 -4.55 5.29
CA THR A 154 32.06 -4.34 4.77
C THR A 154 31.13 -5.48 5.17
N CYS A 155 29.90 -5.12 5.57
CA CYS A 155 28.86 -6.08 5.90
C CYS A 155 28.09 -6.49 4.63
N HIS A 156 28.12 -7.78 4.33
CA HIS A 156 27.34 -8.41 3.27
C HIS A 156 26.18 -9.19 3.89
N ILE A 157 24.96 -8.88 3.43
CA ILE A 157 23.74 -9.53 3.92
C ILE A 157 22.97 -10.15 2.76
N GLY A 158 22.23 -11.20 3.07
CA GLY A 158 21.39 -11.87 2.08
C GLY A 158 20.59 -13.03 2.67
N LEU A 159 20.00 -13.80 1.76
CA LEU A 159 19.34 -15.06 2.05
C LEU A 159 20.02 -16.14 1.23
N GLU A 160 20.10 -17.35 1.79
CA GLU A 160 20.59 -18.51 1.06
C GLU A 160 19.68 -18.81 -0.15
N ASP A 161 20.28 -19.27 -1.26
CA ASP A 161 19.56 -19.50 -2.53
C ASP A 161 18.38 -20.46 -2.37
N ILE A 162 18.50 -21.44 -1.46
CA ILE A 162 17.44 -22.41 -1.14
C ILE A 162 16.16 -21.75 -0.62
N VAL A 163 16.25 -20.58 0.02
CA VAL A 163 15.09 -19.82 0.53
C VAL A 163 14.75 -18.64 -0.36
N SER A 164 15.77 -18.01 -0.95
CA SER A 164 15.59 -16.91 -1.89
C SER A 164 14.69 -17.31 -3.07
N PHE A 165 14.95 -18.46 -3.71
CA PHE A 165 14.15 -18.89 -4.85
C PHE A 165 12.66 -19.12 -4.53
N PRO A 166 12.29 -19.89 -3.49
CA PRO A 166 10.89 -20.04 -3.07
C PRO A 166 10.21 -18.72 -2.68
N LEU A 167 10.91 -17.83 -1.96
CA LEU A 167 10.36 -16.55 -1.54
C LEU A 167 10.00 -15.68 -2.76
N ILE A 168 10.91 -15.61 -3.72
CA ILE A 168 10.75 -14.84 -4.96
C ILE A 168 9.65 -15.42 -5.84
N ALA A 169 9.63 -16.74 -6.00
CA ALA A 169 8.59 -17.44 -6.75
C ALA A 169 7.20 -17.17 -6.14
N TYR A 170 7.09 -17.26 -4.81
CA TYR A 170 5.83 -17.05 -4.11
C TYR A 170 5.33 -15.61 -4.19
N ASP A 171 6.21 -14.62 -3.98
CA ASP A 171 5.85 -13.19 -4.09
C ASP A 171 5.43 -12.83 -5.52
N SER A 172 6.10 -13.41 -6.53
CA SER A 172 5.72 -13.26 -7.94
C SER A 172 4.34 -13.86 -8.21
N LEU A 173 4.05 -15.06 -7.71
CA LEU A 173 2.74 -15.72 -7.85
C LEU A 173 1.62 -14.90 -7.20
N LEU A 174 1.84 -14.40 -5.97
CA LEU A 174 0.88 -13.53 -5.28
C LEU A 174 0.64 -12.24 -6.07
N SER A 175 1.71 -11.62 -6.56
CA SER A 175 1.64 -10.37 -7.31
C SER A 175 0.90 -10.54 -8.64
N ILE A 176 1.15 -11.63 -9.37
CA ILE A 176 0.42 -11.96 -10.61
C ILE A 176 -1.06 -12.25 -10.32
N TRP A 177 -1.36 -12.99 -9.25
CA TRP A 177 -2.72 -13.29 -8.83
C TRP A 177 -3.50 -12.03 -8.49
N LEU A 178 -2.96 -11.16 -7.62
CA LEU A 178 -3.60 -9.89 -7.25
C LEU A 178 -3.75 -8.96 -8.46
N THR A 179 -2.76 -8.89 -9.35
CA THR A 179 -2.86 -8.13 -10.60
C THR A 179 -4.03 -8.62 -11.45
N THR A 180 -4.19 -9.94 -11.59
CA THR A 180 -5.29 -10.53 -12.36
C THR A 180 -6.65 -10.17 -11.75
N LEU A 181 -6.78 -10.23 -10.41
CA LEU A 181 -7.99 -9.81 -9.71
C LEU A 181 -8.30 -8.32 -9.94
N PHE A 182 -7.28 -7.46 -9.93
CA PHE A 182 -7.45 -6.03 -10.19
C PHE A 182 -7.87 -5.74 -11.62
N ILE A 183 -7.25 -6.39 -12.61
CA ILE A 183 -7.63 -6.23 -14.02
C ILE A 183 -9.07 -6.72 -14.23
N ARG A 184 -9.43 -7.87 -13.64
CA ARG A 184 -10.81 -8.38 -13.71
C ARG A 184 -11.79 -7.41 -13.06
N ALA A 185 -11.45 -6.85 -11.89
CA ALA A 185 -12.27 -5.85 -11.22
C ALA A 185 -12.41 -4.56 -12.06
N LEU A 186 -11.35 -4.14 -12.77
CA LEU A 186 -11.37 -2.98 -13.68
C LEU A 186 -12.33 -3.19 -14.86
N ILE A 187 -12.28 -4.36 -15.50
CA ILE A 187 -13.12 -4.69 -16.65
C ILE A 187 -14.59 -4.81 -16.20
N SER A 188 -14.85 -5.54 -15.11
CA SER A 188 -16.20 -5.73 -14.57
C SER A 188 -16.84 -4.43 -14.07
N SER A 189 -16.05 -3.56 -13.43
CA SER A 189 -16.56 -2.25 -12.97
C SER A 189 -16.81 -1.29 -14.15
N THR A 190 -16.08 -1.44 -15.25
CA THR A 190 -16.32 -0.66 -16.47
C THR A 190 -17.65 -0.99 -17.13
N SER A 191 -18.10 -2.26 -17.07
CA SER A 191 -19.39 -2.66 -17.65
C SER A 191 -20.59 -2.36 -16.74
N GLN A 192 -20.45 -2.44 -15.41
CA GLN A 192 -21.60 -2.34 -14.49
C GLN A 192 -22.04 -0.89 -14.13
N LEU A 193 -21.30 0.15 -14.53
CA LEU A 193 -21.43 1.53 -14.01
C LEU A 193 -21.90 2.58 -15.06
N GLN A 194 -22.78 2.25 -16.02
CA GLN A 194 -23.35 3.18 -17.02
C GLN A 194 -24.40 4.17 -16.42
N GLY A 195 -23.97 5.21 -15.67
CA GLY A 195 -24.88 6.27 -15.20
C GLY A 195 -24.18 7.61 -14.89
N PRO A 196 -24.90 8.76 -14.89
CA PRO A 196 -24.32 10.11 -14.88
C PRO A 196 -23.62 10.53 -13.57
N THR A 197 -24.06 10.03 -12.40
CA THR A 197 -23.40 10.25 -11.09
C THR A 197 -22.20 9.32 -10.86
N ARG A 198 -21.93 8.39 -11.78
CA ARG A 198 -20.94 7.31 -11.63
C ARG A 198 -19.53 7.62 -12.14
N SER A 199 -19.33 8.77 -12.80
CA SER A 199 -18.00 9.20 -13.31
C SER A 199 -16.99 9.43 -12.18
N LYS A 200 -17.41 10.08 -11.09
CA LYS A 200 -16.55 10.34 -9.92
C LYS A 200 -16.17 9.06 -9.16
N LEU A 201 -17.10 8.12 -9.02
CA LEU A 201 -16.82 6.83 -8.39
C LEU A 201 -15.87 5.99 -9.24
N ARG A 202 -16.08 5.97 -10.56
CA ARG A 202 -15.20 5.31 -11.53
C ARG A 202 -13.80 5.91 -11.55
N GLU A 203 -13.68 7.22 -11.41
CA GLU A 203 -12.39 7.90 -11.34
C GLU A 203 -11.59 7.50 -10.09
N VAL A 204 -12.25 7.48 -8.92
CA VAL A 204 -11.61 7.05 -7.66
C VAL A 204 -11.23 5.57 -7.72
N ALA A 205 -12.10 4.71 -8.24
CA ALA A 205 -11.80 3.29 -8.43
C ALA A 205 -10.62 3.10 -9.41
N ARG A 206 -10.64 3.76 -10.57
CA ARG A 206 -9.55 3.69 -11.56
C ARG A 206 -8.23 4.20 -11.01
N LYS A 207 -8.22 5.32 -10.28
CA LYS A 207 -7.02 5.84 -9.62
C LYS A 207 -6.46 4.83 -8.62
N THR A 208 -7.34 4.20 -7.82
CA THR A 208 -6.96 3.17 -6.86
C THR A 208 -6.38 1.93 -7.53
N LEU A 209 -6.94 1.53 -8.67
CA LEU A 209 -6.46 0.41 -9.47
C LEU A 209 -5.09 0.69 -10.09
N ILE A 210 -4.87 1.88 -10.66
CA ILE A 210 -3.57 2.27 -11.22
C ILE A 210 -2.49 2.27 -10.13
N GLY A 211 -2.77 2.86 -8.95
CA GLY A 211 -1.79 2.81 -7.87
C GLY A 211 -1.55 1.41 -7.32
N SER A 212 -2.53 0.51 -7.39
CA SER A 212 -2.34 -0.90 -7.04
C SER A 212 -1.38 -1.60 -7.99
N VAL A 213 -1.50 -1.36 -9.31
CA VAL A 213 -0.57 -1.89 -10.32
C VAL A 213 0.84 -1.33 -10.13
N LEU A 214 0.97 -0.02 -9.87
CA LEU A 214 2.27 0.61 -9.57
C LEU A 214 2.93 0.00 -8.34
N SER A 215 2.14 -0.26 -7.28
CA SER A 215 2.62 -0.89 -6.05
C SER A 215 3.18 -2.30 -6.30
N LEU A 216 2.49 -3.10 -7.11
CA LEU A 216 2.95 -4.43 -7.51
C LEU A 216 4.20 -4.38 -8.41
N PHE A 217 4.31 -3.35 -9.26
CA PHE A 217 5.50 -3.14 -10.08
C PHE A 217 6.74 -2.82 -9.23
N PHE A 218 6.67 -1.88 -8.30
CA PHE A 218 7.78 -1.56 -7.40
C PHE A 218 8.22 -2.77 -6.58
N SER A 219 7.23 -3.53 -6.10
CA SER A 219 7.42 -4.80 -5.41
C SER A 219 8.22 -5.82 -6.24
N THR A 220 7.88 -5.96 -7.52
CA THR A 220 8.54 -6.91 -8.43
C THR A 220 9.96 -6.46 -8.77
N ALA A 221 10.16 -5.15 -8.98
CA ALA A 221 11.47 -4.59 -9.27
C ALA A 221 12.46 -4.78 -8.10
N ASN A 222 12.00 -4.64 -6.86
CA ASN A 222 12.84 -4.90 -5.69
C ASN A 222 13.31 -6.37 -5.65
N ILE A 223 12.42 -7.29 -5.95
CA ILE A 223 12.73 -8.73 -5.97
C ILE A 223 13.71 -9.09 -7.08
N ALA A 224 13.56 -8.47 -8.26
CA ALA A 224 14.51 -8.64 -9.35
C ALA A 224 15.93 -8.22 -8.95
N SER A 225 16.08 -7.19 -8.10
CA SER A 225 17.39 -6.79 -7.57
C SER A 225 18.03 -7.90 -6.73
N ILE A 226 17.26 -8.60 -5.88
CA ILE A 226 17.78 -9.69 -5.04
C ILE A 226 18.25 -10.86 -5.90
N VAL A 227 17.52 -11.20 -6.97
CA VAL A 227 17.93 -12.26 -7.93
C VAL A 227 19.27 -11.91 -8.58
N TYR A 228 19.46 -10.65 -8.94
CA TYR A 228 20.66 -10.20 -9.63
C TYR A 228 21.92 -10.39 -8.78
N PHE A 229 21.85 -10.14 -7.47
CA PHE A 229 23.01 -10.19 -6.58
C PHE A 229 23.30 -11.56 -5.94
N LYS A 230 22.52 -12.61 -6.24
CA LYS A 230 22.78 -14.03 -5.85
C LYS A 230 23.26 -14.22 -4.41
N GLY A 231 22.61 -13.57 -3.44
CA GLY A 231 22.90 -13.74 -2.01
C GLY A 231 24.20 -13.11 -1.51
N ASN A 232 24.98 -12.42 -2.36
CA ASN A 232 26.22 -11.73 -1.97
C ASN A 232 26.16 -10.23 -2.26
N GLN A 233 25.21 -9.54 -1.62
CA GLN A 233 25.04 -8.11 -1.78
C GLN A 233 25.57 -7.35 -0.56
N ARG A 234 26.17 -6.17 -0.79
CA ARG A 234 26.47 -5.23 0.30
C ARG A 234 25.18 -4.88 1.05
N GLY A 235 25.23 -4.94 2.38
CA GLY A 235 24.05 -4.74 3.22
C GLY A 235 23.40 -3.38 3.06
N VAL A 236 24.22 -2.34 2.85
CA VAL A 236 23.76 -0.98 2.56
C VAL A 236 22.93 -0.90 1.28
N LEU A 237 23.27 -1.65 0.24
CA LEU A 237 22.51 -1.68 -1.01
C LEU A 237 21.17 -2.40 -0.82
N CYS A 238 21.16 -3.55 -0.13
CA CYS A 238 19.92 -4.30 0.16
C CYS A 238 18.93 -3.42 0.95
N LEU A 239 19.41 -2.78 2.02
CA LEU A 239 18.65 -1.85 2.85
C LEU A 239 18.11 -0.66 2.02
N THR A 240 18.93 -0.12 1.11
CA THR A 240 18.55 1.00 0.24
C THR A 240 17.44 0.63 -0.74
N PHE A 241 17.56 -0.50 -1.45
CA PHE A 241 16.52 -0.94 -2.40
C PHE A 241 15.21 -1.27 -1.71
N CYS A 242 15.26 -1.97 -0.57
CA CYS A 242 14.07 -2.24 0.22
C CYS A 242 13.43 -0.92 0.72
N THR A 243 14.25 0.04 1.16
CA THR A 243 13.77 1.37 1.60
C THR A 243 13.08 2.10 0.46
N LEU A 244 13.66 2.05 -0.75
CA LEU A 244 13.08 2.64 -1.95
C LEU A 244 11.70 2.04 -2.26
N ASP A 245 11.60 0.70 -2.30
CA ASP A 245 10.37 -0.02 -2.59
C ASP A 245 9.26 0.37 -1.61
N VAL A 246 9.53 0.27 -0.31
CA VAL A 246 8.56 0.59 0.74
C VAL A 246 8.13 2.06 0.66
N THR A 247 9.06 2.98 0.39
CA THR A 247 8.76 4.41 0.25
C THR A 247 7.87 4.70 -0.95
N LEU A 248 8.18 4.12 -2.12
CA LEU A 248 7.38 4.28 -3.34
C LEU A 248 5.97 3.70 -3.17
N ASN A 249 5.83 2.59 -2.46
CA ASN A 249 4.53 2.01 -2.11
C ASN A 249 3.72 2.94 -1.20
N VAL A 250 4.31 3.52 -0.15
CA VAL A 250 3.63 4.48 0.73
C VAL A 250 3.19 5.71 -0.05
N ILE A 251 4.07 6.31 -0.86
CA ILE A 251 3.74 7.46 -1.70
C ILE A 251 2.56 7.13 -2.62
N THR A 252 2.59 5.97 -3.27
CA THR A 252 1.53 5.52 -4.17
C THR A 252 0.19 5.36 -3.45
N ILE A 253 0.20 4.72 -2.28
CA ILE A 253 -1.00 4.52 -1.46
C ILE A 253 -1.54 5.86 -0.94
N HIS A 254 -0.67 6.78 -0.51
CA HIS A 254 -1.08 8.13 -0.11
C HIS A 254 -1.67 8.91 -1.29
N TRP A 255 -1.06 8.84 -2.47
CA TRP A 255 -1.59 9.47 -3.68
C TRP A 255 -2.97 8.93 -4.04
N VAL A 256 -3.15 7.61 -4.04
CA VAL A 256 -4.42 6.94 -4.30
C VAL A 256 -5.50 7.32 -3.29
N THR A 257 -5.13 7.40 -2.02
CA THR A 257 -6.08 7.66 -0.93
C THR A 257 -6.40 9.14 -0.75
N THR A 258 -5.60 10.04 -1.32
CA THR A 258 -5.88 11.48 -1.33
C THR A 258 -6.84 11.81 -2.47
N ARG A 259 -8.01 12.39 -2.16
CA ARG A 259 -8.91 12.94 -3.18
C ARG A 259 -8.32 14.24 -3.74
N GLY A 260 -8.38 14.40 -5.07
CA GLY A 260 -8.12 15.69 -5.69
C GLY A 260 -9.13 16.69 -5.15
N ARG A 261 -8.65 17.79 -4.57
CA ARG A 261 -9.51 18.93 -4.27
C ARG A 261 -9.96 19.44 -5.64
N ASN A 262 -11.16 19.08 -6.07
CA ASN A 262 -11.75 19.68 -7.26
C ASN A 262 -11.70 21.18 -7.02
N SER A 263 -10.90 21.89 -7.81
CA SER A 263 -11.00 23.33 -7.93
C SER A 263 -12.48 23.63 -8.16
N ALA A 264 -13.13 24.22 -7.16
CA ALA A 264 -14.45 24.78 -7.37
C ALA A 264 -14.34 25.68 -8.61
N PRO A 265 -15.24 25.57 -9.60
CA PRO A 265 -15.28 26.55 -10.67
C PRO A 265 -15.41 27.90 -9.98
N ARG A 266 -14.47 28.81 -10.21
CA ARG A 266 -14.65 30.21 -9.85
C ARG A 266 -15.80 30.72 -10.70
N SER A 267 -17.03 30.60 -10.21
CA SER A 267 -18.17 31.34 -10.74
C SER A 267 -17.93 32.80 -10.37
N SER A 268 -17.37 33.56 -11.30
CA SER A 268 -17.44 35.00 -11.29
C SER A 268 -18.90 35.41 -11.49
N SER A 269 -19.64 35.58 -10.40
CA SER A 269 -20.91 36.32 -10.40
C SER A 269 -20.80 37.44 -9.37
N SER A 270 -20.70 38.65 -9.89
CA SER A 270 -20.93 39.91 -9.19
C SER A 270 -22.31 39.91 -8.53
N GLY A 271 -22.41 40.39 -7.28
CA GLY A 271 -23.69 40.61 -6.60
C GLY A 271 -23.55 40.59 -5.08
N GLY A 272 -23.58 41.78 -4.47
CA GLY A 272 -23.35 41.99 -3.04
C GLY A 272 -24.44 41.45 -2.11
N GLY A 273 -24.03 41.12 -0.89
CA GLY A 273 -24.90 40.79 0.23
C GLY A 273 -24.06 40.36 1.43
N ARG A 274 -23.87 41.26 2.40
CA ARG A 274 -23.23 40.98 3.70
C ARG A 274 -24.06 39.95 4.46
N LEU A 275 -23.46 38.82 4.85
CA LEU A 275 -23.88 38.07 6.03
C LEU A 275 -22.67 37.36 6.67
N SER A 276 -22.65 37.42 7.99
CA SER A 276 -21.61 37.04 8.94
C SER A 276 -20.97 35.67 8.71
N ARG A 277 -19.64 35.69 8.59
CA ARG A 277 -18.72 34.57 8.46
C ARG A 277 -18.57 33.88 9.83
N ILE A 278 -19.22 32.74 10.02
CA ILE A 278 -18.74 31.72 10.97
C ILE A 278 -17.82 30.82 10.14
N ASP A 279 -16.51 30.96 10.31
CA ASP A 279 -15.52 30.10 9.64
C ASP A 279 -15.61 28.67 10.22
N PRO A 280 -15.95 27.63 9.44
CA PRO A 280 -15.75 26.26 9.85
C PRO A 280 -14.29 25.89 9.56
N SER A 281 -13.61 25.32 10.55
CA SER A 281 -12.26 24.79 10.41
C SER A 281 -12.15 23.80 9.24
N PRO A 282 -11.07 23.81 8.42
CA PRO A 282 -11.03 23.14 7.11
C PRO A 282 -11.08 21.60 7.15
N GLY A 283 -11.06 20.97 8.34
CA GLY A 283 -11.03 19.51 8.50
C GLY A 283 -12.41 18.85 8.76
N GLY A 284 -13.47 19.63 9.02
CA GLY A 284 -14.79 19.09 9.35
C GLY A 284 -15.60 18.63 8.13
N ILE A 285 -15.50 19.39 7.02
CA ILE A 285 -16.32 19.19 5.82
C ILE A 285 -15.89 17.92 5.06
N ASP A 286 -14.59 17.67 4.94
CA ASP A 286 -14.07 16.46 4.28
C ASP A 286 -14.44 15.18 5.05
N ARG A 287 -14.45 15.22 6.39
CA ARG A 287 -14.88 14.10 7.23
C ARG A 287 -16.35 13.78 7.05
N GLN A 288 -17.20 14.78 7.21
CA GLN A 288 -18.64 14.59 7.14
C GLN A 288 -19.03 14.13 5.73
N LEU A 289 -18.36 14.63 4.69
CA LEU A 289 -18.54 14.23 3.29
C LEU A 289 -17.99 12.82 2.99
N GLU A 290 -16.87 12.37 3.58
CA GLU A 290 -16.40 10.98 3.39
C GLU A 290 -17.27 9.96 4.12
N THR A 291 -17.77 10.26 5.32
CA THR A 291 -18.78 9.43 5.97
C THR A 291 -20.11 9.48 5.22
N HIS A 292 -20.54 10.65 4.74
CA HIS A 292 -21.74 10.73 3.90
C HIS A 292 -21.55 10.01 2.57
N ILE A 293 -20.36 10.01 1.96
CA ILE A 293 -20.12 9.29 0.71
C ILE A 293 -20.01 7.78 0.94
N SER A 294 -19.43 7.31 2.04
CA SER A 294 -19.44 5.87 2.36
C SER A 294 -20.85 5.38 2.69
N VAL A 295 -21.59 6.14 3.50
CA VAL A 295 -23.01 5.87 3.82
C VAL A 295 -23.90 6.03 2.59
N SER A 296 -23.68 7.03 1.73
CA SER A 296 -24.43 7.20 0.47
C SER A 296 -24.03 6.18 -0.59
N VAL A 297 -22.79 5.66 -0.59
CA VAL A 297 -22.42 4.53 -1.45
C VAL A 297 -23.13 3.27 -0.96
N GLU A 298 -23.17 3.01 0.35
CA GLU A 298 -23.95 1.90 0.94
C GLU A 298 -25.46 2.04 0.67
N SER A 299 -26.06 3.21 0.90
CA SER A 299 -27.49 3.43 0.71
C SER A 299 -27.90 3.36 -0.78
N TYR A 300 -27.06 3.88 -1.68
CA TYR A 300 -27.31 3.83 -3.13
C TYR A 300 -27.08 2.43 -3.69
N VAL A 301 -26.20 1.65 -3.07
CA VAL A 301 -26.00 0.23 -3.35
C VAL A 301 -27.20 -0.59 -2.89
N GLU A 302 -27.74 -0.33 -1.69
CA GLU A 302 -28.97 -0.97 -1.21
C GLU A 302 -30.17 -0.64 -2.12
N GLU A 303 -30.29 0.61 -2.57
CA GLU A 303 -31.32 1.05 -3.51
C GLU A 303 -31.20 0.36 -4.89
N TYR A 304 -29.96 0.19 -5.39
CA TYR A 304 -29.69 -0.58 -6.61
C TYR A 304 -30.04 -2.07 -6.44
N HIS A 305 -29.84 -2.61 -5.23
CA HIS A 305 -30.17 -3.98 -4.88
C HIS A 305 -31.68 -4.21 -4.80
N GLN A 306 -32.45 -3.26 -4.25
CA GLN A 306 -33.91 -3.32 -4.26
C GLN A 306 -34.48 -3.33 -5.69
N MET A 307 -33.96 -2.50 -6.59
CA MET A 307 -34.42 -2.49 -8.00
C MET A 307 -34.08 -3.79 -8.75
N HIS A 308 -32.94 -4.42 -8.47
CA HIS A 308 -32.57 -5.68 -9.12
C HIS A 308 -33.26 -6.92 -8.52
N ILE A 309 -33.58 -6.92 -7.22
CA ILE A 309 -34.40 -7.98 -6.61
C ILE A 309 -35.85 -7.89 -7.10
N ALA A 310 -36.41 -6.69 -7.22
CA ALA A 310 -37.76 -6.47 -7.76
C ALA A 310 -37.92 -7.00 -9.20
N ASN A 311 -36.87 -6.92 -10.03
CA ASN A 311 -36.87 -7.46 -11.40
C ASN A 311 -36.66 -8.98 -11.50
N LYS A 312 -36.37 -9.68 -10.39
CA LYS A 312 -36.23 -11.16 -10.34
C LYS A 312 -37.45 -11.86 -9.73
N LEU A 313 -38.41 -11.12 -9.18
CA LEU A 313 -39.69 -11.68 -8.76
C LEU A 313 -40.57 -11.89 -10.00
N PRO A 314 -41.16 -13.09 -10.21
CA PRO A 314 -42.11 -13.29 -11.28
C PRO A 314 -43.30 -12.34 -11.06
N LEU A 315 -43.65 -11.57 -12.09
CA LEU A 315 -44.85 -10.74 -12.10
C LEU A 315 -46.05 -11.64 -11.80
N PRO A 316 -46.95 -11.28 -10.85
CA PRO A 316 -48.21 -11.99 -10.71
C PRO A 316 -48.98 -11.86 -12.03
N GLU A 317 -49.40 -13.00 -12.59
CA GLU A 317 -50.24 -13.06 -13.78
C GLU A 317 -51.45 -12.15 -13.59
N ARG A 318 -51.61 -11.16 -14.48
CA ARG A 318 -52.87 -10.43 -14.58
C ARG A 318 -53.90 -11.33 -15.26
N PRO A 319 -55.08 -11.57 -14.67
CA PRO A 319 -56.12 -12.32 -15.36
C PRO A 319 -56.58 -11.54 -16.60
N ILE A 320 -56.58 -12.25 -17.72
CA ILE A 320 -57.10 -11.81 -19.01
C ILE A 320 -58.63 -11.74 -18.89
N LEU A 321 -59.20 -10.55 -18.83
CA LEU A 321 -60.63 -10.35 -19.05
C LEU A 321 -60.83 -9.94 -20.52
N SER A 322 -61.20 -10.95 -21.30
CA SER A 322 -61.62 -10.86 -22.69
C SER A 322 -62.84 -9.95 -22.86
N LYS A 323 -62.81 -9.16 -23.94
CA LYS A 323 -63.97 -8.49 -24.54
C LYS A 323 -65.14 -9.45 -24.70
N ILE A 324 -66.34 -9.03 -24.31
CA ILE A 324 -67.59 -9.39 -24.98
C ILE A 324 -68.40 -8.10 -25.12
N ASN A 325 -68.56 -7.65 -26.37
CA ASN A 325 -69.67 -6.80 -26.80
C ASN A 325 -70.87 -7.74 -27.00
N GLU A 326 -71.95 -7.52 -26.27
CA GLU A 326 -73.35 -7.48 -26.74
C GLU A 326 -74.23 -6.93 -25.61
#